data_AF-V9L7P6-F1
#
_entry.id   AF-V9L7P6-F1
#
_cell.length_a   1.000
_cell.length_b   1.000
_cell.length_c   1.000
_cell.angle_alpha   90.00
_cell.angle_beta   90.00
_cell.angle_gamma   90.00
#
_symmetry.space_group_name_H-M   'P 1'
#
loop_
_entity.id
_entity.type
_entity.pdbx_description
1 polymer ?
#
loop_
_entity_poly.entity_id
_entity_poly.type
_entity_poly.pdbx_seq_one_letter_code
_entity_poly.pdbx_strand_id
1 'polypeptide(L)'
;ERGTEGRERGTEGRAGATDSLPIRKHREQLVEAVKRNPFLIVTGETGSGKTTQLPQYLRRAGFAQDGLIGVTQPRRVAAMSVALRVAEEMCCPLGADVGYQVRFDDCTSEATAIKYMTDGCLLREILKDPGLSRYSIIILDEAHERSLSTDILFGLLKNLMAQTGSCDRRSPLKVVVMSATLETEKLVKFLDDCPVYHVSGRTFPVKQTFCNLIGPRDKESTVFVKEVVDITLEIHMNELEGDILVFLTGQSEIERACDILYQKAESIDYQYSVRDRCVEGLLILPLYGSLPTDQQKKIFLPAPTHIRKCVVATNIAATSLTIDE
;
A
#
# COMPACT_ATOMS: atom_id res chain seq x y z
N GLU A 1 32.44 12.06 39.10
CA GLU A 1 31.00 12.25 39.42
C GLU A 1 30.55 13.63 38.92
N ARG A 2 29.51 13.63 38.08
CA ARG A 2 28.82 14.72 37.33
C ARG A 2 28.55 14.08 35.96
N GLY A 3 27.39 13.50 35.70
CA GLY A 3 26.05 14.03 35.88
C GLY A 3 25.41 13.98 34.50
N THR A 4 24.93 12.80 34.13
CA THR A 4 24.23 12.48 32.87
C THR A 4 22.78 12.93 32.98
N GLU A 5 22.44 14.08 32.40
CA GLU A 5 21.05 14.45 32.10
C GLU A 5 21.05 15.27 30.81
N GLY A 6 20.52 14.69 29.72
CA GLY A 6 20.35 15.43 28.49
C GLY A 6 20.16 14.56 27.24
N ARG A 7 18.91 14.11 27.02
CA ARG A 7 18.18 14.05 25.74
C ARG A 7 17.25 12.83 25.66
N GLU A 8 16.17 12.88 26.43
CA GLU A 8 14.92 12.15 26.14
C GLU A 8 13.82 13.18 25.85
N ARG A 9 13.93 13.89 24.73
CA ARG A 9 12.85 14.72 24.17
C ARG A 9 12.92 14.64 22.65
N GLY A 10 12.34 13.58 22.08
CA GLY A 10 12.30 13.39 20.62
C GLY A 10 11.31 12.32 20.14
N THR A 11 10.66 11.58 21.04
CA THR A 11 9.85 10.40 20.70
C THR A 11 8.34 10.66 20.58
N GLU A 12 7.84 11.83 20.99
CA GLU A 12 6.38 12.06 21.12
C GLU A 12 5.68 12.50 19.82
N GLY A 13 6.41 12.93 18.78
CA GLY A 13 5.81 13.54 17.59
C GLY A 13 5.30 12.58 16.50
N ARG A 14 5.72 11.30 16.47
CA ARG A 14 5.42 10.37 15.36
C ARG A 14 4.60 9.13 15.75
N ALA A 15 4.50 8.81 17.05
CA ALA A 15 3.71 7.67 17.53
C ALA A 15 2.19 7.86 17.35
N GLY A 16 1.72 9.10 17.14
CA GLY A 16 0.28 9.43 17.10
C GLY A 16 -0.50 8.87 15.90
N ALA A 17 0.12 8.74 14.72
CA ALA A 17 -0.58 8.29 13.51
C ALA A 17 -0.80 6.77 13.49
N THR A 18 0.24 5.98 13.80
CA THR A 18 0.17 4.51 13.89
C THR A 18 -0.78 4.04 14.98
N ASP A 19 -0.90 4.84 16.05
CA ASP A 19 -1.73 4.55 17.20
C ASP A 19 -3.24 4.64 16.91
N SER A 20 -3.62 5.27 15.79
CA SER A 20 -4.99 5.50 15.37
C SER A 20 -5.55 4.44 14.41
N LEU A 21 -4.69 3.62 13.78
CA LEU A 21 -5.10 2.69 12.74
C LEU A 21 -6.07 1.61 13.26
N PRO A 22 -7.12 1.25 12.50
CA PRO A 22 -8.14 0.31 12.97
C PRO A 22 -7.59 -1.05 13.41
N ILE A 23 -6.62 -1.60 12.67
CA ILE A 23 -6.01 -2.91 12.96
C ILE A 23 -5.36 -3.00 14.35
N ARG A 24 -4.99 -1.86 14.96
CA ARG A 24 -4.34 -1.85 16.27
C ARG A 24 -5.19 -2.49 17.36
N LYS A 25 -6.52 -2.26 17.34
CA LYS A 25 -7.47 -2.85 18.30
C LYS A 25 -7.51 -4.38 18.23
N HIS A 26 -7.07 -4.93 17.10
CA HIS A 26 -7.11 -6.36 16.80
C HIS A 26 -5.74 -7.04 16.98
N ARG A 27 -4.70 -6.31 17.44
CA ARG A 27 -3.30 -6.80 17.48
C ARG A 27 -3.15 -8.17 18.14
N GLU A 28 -3.63 -8.31 19.38
CA GLU A 28 -3.45 -9.55 20.16
C GLU A 28 -4.23 -10.72 19.54
N GLN A 29 -5.47 -10.46 19.13
CA GLN A 29 -6.36 -11.44 18.52
C GLN A 29 -5.83 -11.92 17.16
N LEU A 30 -5.28 -11.02 16.34
CA LEU A 30 -4.65 -11.35 15.05
C LEU A 30 -3.40 -12.20 15.24
N VAL A 31 -2.51 -11.81 16.17
CA VAL A 31 -1.31 -12.60 16.46
C VAL A 31 -1.68 -14.00 16.93
N GLU A 32 -2.69 -14.13 17.79
CA GLU A 32 -3.16 -15.42 18.28
C GLU A 32 -3.83 -16.25 17.18
N ALA A 33 -4.62 -15.62 16.30
CA ALA A 33 -5.20 -16.29 15.14
C ALA A 33 -4.12 -16.83 14.19
N VAL A 34 -3.07 -16.05 13.93
CA VAL A 34 -1.92 -16.51 13.13
C VAL A 34 -1.17 -17.65 13.83
N LYS A 35 -1.00 -17.59 15.17
CA LYS A 35 -0.35 -18.69 15.93
C LYS A 35 -1.12 -20.00 15.84
N ARG A 36 -2.45 -19.96 15.97
CA ARG A 36 -3.29 -21.18 15.99
C ARG A 36 -3.49 -21.82 14.64
N ASN A 37 -3.46 -21.03 13.56
CA ASN A 37 -3.84 -21.51 12.24
C ASN A 37 -2.63 -21.58 11.31
N PRO A 38 -2.50 -22.64 10.49
CA PRO A 38 -1.46 -22.72 9.48
C PRO A 38 -1.75 -21.74 8.33
N PHE A 39 -3.01 -21.68 7.88
CA PHE A 39 -3.52 -20.65 6.97
C PHE A 39 -4.48 -19.71 7.72
N LEU A 40 -4.46 -18.42 7.40
CA LEU A 40 -5.44 -17.44 7.89
C LEU A 40 -5.79 -16.44 6.78
N ILE A 41 -7.06 -16.16 6.57
CA ILE A 41 -7.49 -15.04 5.71
C ILE A 41 -7.79 -13.83 6.60
N VAL A 42 -7.20 -12.68 6.30
CA VAL A 42 -7.45 -11.41 6.97
C VAL A 42 -8.09 -10.44 6.00
N THR A 43 -9.34 -10.07 6.26
CA THR A 43 -10.07 -9.10 5.45
C THR A 43 -10.14 -7.74 6.14
N GLY A 44 -10.29 -6.68 5.36
CA GLY A 44 -10.54 -5.34 5.87
C GLY A 44 -10.21 -4.29 4.82
N GLU A 45 -10.83 -3.12 4.89
CA GLU A 45 -10.69 -2.07 3.87
C GLU A 45 -9.25 -1.56 3.71
N THR A 46 -8.95 -0.95 2.56
CA THR A 46 -7.69 -0.20 2.36
C THR A 46 -7.57 0.91 3.41
N GLY A 47 -6.37 1.18 3.91
CA GLY A 47 -6.17 2.13 5.03
C GLY A 47 -6.43 1.57 6.43
N SER A 48 -6.89 0.32 6.57
CA SER A 48 -7.02 -0.33 7.89
C SER A 48 -5.68 -0.63 8.59
N GLY A 49 -4.57 -0.61 7.84
CA GLY A 49 -3.21 -0.87 8.33
C GLY A 49 -2.72 -2.31 8.21
N LYS A 50 -3.41 -3.18 7.45
CA LYS A 50 -3.03 -4.60 7.24
C LYS A 50 -1.58 -4.76 6.78
N THR A 51 -1.24 -4.12 5.66
CA THR A 51 0.07 -4.22 5.01
C THR A 51 1.23 -3.70 5.87
N THR A 52 1.02 -2.61 6.60
CA THR A 52 2.08 -1.96 7.38
C THR A 52 2.21 -2.55 8.78
N GLN A 53 1.09 -2.82 9.48
CA GLN A 53 1.11 -3.16 10.90
C GLN A 53 1.18 -4.67 11.18
N LEU A 54 0.49 -5.51 10.40
CA LEU A 54 0.46 -6.95 10.68
C LEU A 54 1.87 -7.58 10.66
N PRO A 55 2.74 -7.31 9.67
CA PRO A 55 4.11 -7.85 9.67
C PRO A 55 4.91 -7.43 10.91
N GLN A 56 4.74 -6.19 11.38
CA GLN A 56 5.39 -5.69 12.59
C GLN A 56 4.88 -6.39 13.85
N TYR A 57 3.58 -6.66 13.95
CA TYR A 57 3.00 -7.41 15.07
C TYR A 57 3.55 -8.84 15.12
N LEU A 58 3.67 -9.49 13.96
CA LEU A 58 4.23 -10.83 13.85
C LEU A 58 5.73 -10.85 14.18
N ARG A 59 6.52 -9.87 13.72
CA ARG A 59 7.92 -9.72 14.12
C ARG A 59 8.06 -9.60 15.64
N ARG A 60 7.27 -8.73 16.28
CA ARG A 60 7.26 -8.54 17.74
C ARG A 60 6.81 -9.78 18.50
N ALA A 61 5.99 -10.64 17.87
CA ALA A 61 5.53 -11.90 18.45
C ALA A 61 6.56 -13.04 18.34
N GLY A 62 7.74 -12.79 17.76
CA GLY A 62 8.85 -13.74 17.69
C GLY A 62 8.98 -14.48 16.36
N PHE A 63 8.05 -14.30 15.41
CA PHE A 63 8.08 -15.06 14.15
C PHE A 63 9.33 -14.79 13.30
N ALA A 64 9.96 -13.63 13.46
CA ALA A 64 11.22 -13.31 12.77
C ALA A 64 12.44 -14.08 13.31
N GLN A 65 12.33 -14.78 14.46
CA GLN A 65 13.42 -15.57 15.04
C GLN A 65 13.54 -16.96 14.40
N ASP A 66 12.45 -17.46 13.83
CA ASP A 66 12.38 -18.78 13.17
C ASP A 66 12.56 -18.70 11.65
N GLY A 67 12.61 -17.49 11.09
CA GLY A 67 12.73 -17.21 9.66
C GLY A 67 12.19 -15.85 9.29
N LEU A 68 12.33 -15.48 8.02
CA LEU A 68 11.83 -14.22 7.46
C LEU A 68 10.30 -14.17 7.46
N ILE A 69 9.77 -12.96 7.63
CA ILE A 69 8.38 -12.64 7.30
C ILE A 69 8.36 -12.05 5.89
N GLY A 70 7.90 -12.85 4.92
CA GLY A 70 7.76 -12.43 3.52
C GLY A 70 6.38 -11.85 3.28
N VAL A 71 6.29 -10.65 2.73
CA VAL A 71 5.02 -9.99 2.37
C VAL A 71 5.03 -9.74 0.87
N THR A 72 4.08 -10.33 0.14
CA THR A 72 3.98 -10.08 -1.29
C THR A 72 3.08 -8.89 -1.59
N GLN A 73 3.39 -8.21 -2.69
CA GLN A 73 2.63 -7.11 -3.25
C GLN A 73 2.53 -7.32 -4.76
N PRO A 74 1.35 -7.15 -5.39
CA PRO A 74 1.21 -7.33 -6.83
C PRO A 74 2.00 -6.28 -7.63
N ARG A 75 2.24 -5.10 -7.03
CA ARG A 75 2.88 -3.96 -7.68
C ARG A 75 4.24 -3.65 -7.08
N ARG A 76 5.23 -3.37 -7.95
CA ARG A 76 6.61 -3.00 -7.55
C ARG A 76 6.62 -1.77 -6.65
N VAL A 77 5.87 -0.74 -7.02
CA VAL A 77 5.80 0.54 -6.31
C VAL A 77 5.28 0.35 -4.88
N ALA A 78 4.25 -0.47 -4.72
CA ALA A 78 3.68 -0.81 -3.41
C ALA A 78 4.70 -1.55 -2.54
N ALA A 79 5.40 -2.57 -3.08
CA ALA A 79 6.45 -3.29 -2.34
C ALA A 79 7.54 -2.34 -1.81
N MET A 80 8.02 -1.42 -2.65
CA MET A 80 9.10 -0.49 -2.31
C MET A 80 8.65 0.58 -1.32
N SER A 81 7.51 1.23 -1.58
CA SER A 81 6.99 2.32 -0.75
C SER A 81 6.56 1.83 0.63
N VAL A 82 5.90 0.67 0.71
CA VAL A 82 5.50 0.12 2.01
C VAL A 82 6.70 -0.36 2.82
N ALA A 83 7.71 -0.96 2.19
CA ALA A 83 8.95 -1.30 2.88
C ALA A 83 9.64 -0.06 3.47
N LEU A 84 9.73 1.03 2.70
CA LEU A 84 10.27 2.30 3.18
C LEU A 84 9.46 2.83 4.37
N ARG A 85 8.14 2.88 4.26
CA ARG A 85 7.26 3.34 5.34
C ARG A 85 7.42 2.51 6.60
N VAL A 86 7.47 1.18 6.48
CA VAL A 86 7.63 0.29 7.64
C VAL A 86 9.02 0.38 8.24
N ALA A 87 10.06 0.61 7.43
CA ALA A 87 11.40 0.91 7.93
C ALA A 87 11.42 2.20 8.76
N GLU A 88 10.74 3.25 8.29
CA GLU A 88 10.58 4.52 9.01
C GLU A 88 9.80 4.34 10.32
N GLU A 89 8.68 3.61 10.31
CA GLU A 89 7.88 3.32 11.51
C GLU A 89 8.65 2.49 12.54
N MET A 90 9.55 1.62 12.06
CA MET A 90 10.43 0.81 12.92
C MET A 90 11.74 1.53 13.29
N CYS A 91 11.93 2.77 12.85
CA CYS A 91 13.15 3.55 13.05
C CYS A 91 14.44 2.80 12.62
N CYS A 92 14.38 2.07 11.51
CA CYS A 92 15.52 1.34 10.96
C CYS A 92 15.84 1.80 9.53
N PRO A 93 17.11 1.72 9.08
CA PRO A 93 17.45 1.94 7.68
C PRO A 93 16.75 0.91 6.78
N LEU A 94 16.23 1.35 5.64
CA LEU A 94 15.75 0.43 4.60
C LEU A 94 16.89 -0.48 4.13
N GLY A 95 16.62 -1.78 4.05
CA GLY A 95 17.60 -2.82 3.76
C GLY A 95 18.25 -3.45 5.00
N ALA A 96 18.06 -2.87 6.20
CA ALA A 96 18.41 -3.50 7.47
C ALA A 96 17.28 -4.44 7.91
N ASP A 97 16.60 -4.19 9.05
CA ASP A 97 15.51 -5.03 9.57
C ASP A 97 14.30 -5.16 8.63
N VAL A 98 14.07 -4.14 7.80
CA VAL A 98 12.99 -4.11 6.80
C VAL A 98 13.62 -3.88 5.44
N GLY A 99 13.28 -4.71 4.47
CA GLY A 99 13.80 -4.62 3.11
C GLY A 99 12.76 -4.93 2.06
N TYR A 100 13.12 -4.72 0.79
CA TYR A 100 12.28 -5.12 -0.33
C TYR A 100 13.03 -5.86 -1.42
N GLN A 101 12.32 -6.65 -2.22
CA GLN A 101 12.85 -7.24 -3.44
C GLN A 101 11.85 -7.17 -4.59
N VAL A 102 12.22 -6.48 -5.66
CA VAL A 102 11.46 -6.41 -6.91
C VAL A 102 12.34 -6.89 -8.07
N ARG A 103 11.79 -6.98 -9.28
CA ARG A 103 12.58 -7.39 -10.44
C ARG A 103 13.72 -6.39 -10.68
N PHE A 104 14.95 -6.92 -10.70
CA PHE A 104 16.21 -6.18 -10.92
C PHE A 104 16.61 -5.21 -9.81
N ASP A 105 15.96 -5.25 -8.65
CA ASP A 105 16.30 -4.38 -7.52
C ASP A 105 16.02 -5.11 -6.20
N ASP A 106 17.05 -5.29 -5.39
CA ASP A 106 17.03 -6.03 -4.13
C ASP A 106 17.70 -5.19 -3.04
N CYS A 107 16.88 -4.69 -2.13
CA CYS A 107 17.29 -3.90 -0.98
C CYS A 107 17.03 -4.72 0.28
N THR A 108 17.79 -5.80 0.45
CA THR A 108 17.76 -6.68 1.63
C THR A 108 19.18 -6.99 2.11
N SER A 109 19.30 -7.40 3.37
CA SER A 109 20.55 -7.87 3.97
C SER A 109 20.29 -9.12 4.81
N GLU A 110 21.35 -9.70 5.38
CA GLU A 110 21.23 -10.83 6.31
C GLU A 110 20.44 -10.46 7.59
N ALA A 111 20.39 -9.17 7.94
CA ALA A 111 19.64 -8.66 9.09
C ALA A 111 18.15 -8.45 8.80
N THR A 112 17.72 -8.53 7.53
CA THR A 112 16.33 -8.31 7.16
C THR A 112 15.43 -9.35 7.83
N ALA A 113 14.41 -8.88 8.53
CA ALA A 113 13.42 -9.68 9.24
C ALA A 113 12.05 -9.64 8.55
N ILE A 114 11.69 -8.48 7.98
CA ILE A 114 10.48 -8.28 7.18
C ILE A 114 10.91 -7.93 5.76
N LYS A 115 10.49 -8.75 4.80
CA LYS A 115 10.80 -8.57 3.39
C LYS A 115 9.53 -8.37 2.59
N TYR A 116 9.35 -7.17 2.03
CA TYR A 116 8.32 -6.91 1.04
C TYR A 116 8.82 -7.30 -0.35
N MET A 117 8.02 -7.97 -1.17
CA MET A 117 8.47 -8.38 -2.50
C MET A 117 7.31 -8.45 -3.48
N THR A 118 7.61 -8.48 -4.78
CA THR A 118 6.54 -8.79 -5.73
C THR A 118 6.19 -10.28 -5.71
N ASP A 119 4.95 -10.61 -6.07
CA ASP A 119 4.50 -12.00 -6.24
C ASP A 119 5.45 -12.82 -7.13
N GLY A 120 5.91 -12.22 -8.23
CA GLY A 120 6.87 -12.84 -9.15
C GLY A 120 8.26 -13.08 -8.53
N CYS A 121 8.68 -12.29 -7.54
CA CYS A 121 9.91 -12.55 -6.78
C CYS A 121 9.73 -13.78 -5.89
N LEU A 122 8.62 -13.88 -5.15
CA LEU A 122 8.34 -15.05 -4.32
C LEU A 122 8.21 -16.33 -5.16
N LEU A 123 7.51 -16.27 -6.30
CA LEU A 123 7.43 -17.40 -7.23
C LEU A 123 8.82 -17.90 -7.66
N ARG A 124 9.74 -16.97 -7.98
CA ARG A 124 11.12 -17.33 -8.34
C ARG A 124 11.87 -17.95 -7.17
N GLU A 125 11.61 -17.52 -5.94
CA GLU A 125 12.21 -18.13 -4.76
C GLU A 125 11.68 -19.53 -4.51
N ILE A 126 10.37 -19.78 -4.68
CA ILE A 126 9.79 -21.14 -4.59
C ILE A 126 10.43 -22.08 -5.61
N LEU A 127 10.76 -21.61 -6.81
CA LEU A 127 11.46 -22.44 -7.81
C LEU A 127 12.87 -22.85 -7.37
N LYS A 128 13.55 -22.03 -6.55
CA LYS A 128 14.90 -22.31 -6.04
C LYS A 128 14.87 -23.11 -4.74
N ASP A 129 13.94 -22.78 -3.87
CA ASP A 129 13.70 -23.40 -2.58
C ASP A 129 12.20 -23.72 -2.48
N PRO A 130 11.77 -24.89 -2.98
CA PRO A 130 10.37 -25.30 -2.95
C PRO A 130 9.80 -25.43 -1.54
N GLY A 131 10.67 -25.56 -0.53
CA GLY A 131 10.27 -25.59 0.87
C GLY A 131 10.10 -24.20 1.47
N LEU A 132 10.54 -23.11 0.82
CA LEU A 132 10.62 -21.77 1.40
C LEU A 132 11.29 -21.78 2.78
N SER A 133 12.36 -22.55 2.94
CA SER A 133 13.06 -22.83 4.21
C SER A 133 13.48 -21.56 4.97
N ARG A 134 13.73 -20.46 4.27
CA ARG A 134 14.12 -19.17 4.84
C ARG A 134 12.98 -18.40 5.52
N TYR A 135 11.72 -18.77 5.28
CA TYR A 135 10.56 -18.03 5.78
C TYR A 135 9.87 -18.75 6.93
N SER A 136 9.43 -18.00 7.94
CA SER A 136 8.51 -18.51 8.97
C SER A 136 7.06 -18.20 8.62
N ILE A 137 6.83 -17.07 7.95
CA ILE A 137 5.51 -16.61 7.51
C ILE A 137 5.60 -16.05 6.09
N ILE A 138 4.65 -16.44 5.25
CA ILE A 138 4.34 -15.74 4.00
C ILE A 138 3.00 -15.03 4.13
N ILE A 139 2.96 -13.75 3.75
CA ILE A 139 1.76 -12.95 3.68
C ILE A 139 1.51 -12.63 2.21
N LEU A 140 0.41 -13.13 1.65
CA LEU A 140 -0.06 -12.77 0.33
C LEU A 140 -1.01 -11.57 0.45
N ASP A 141 -0.50 -10.37 0.19
CA ASP A 141 -1.29 -9.15 0.28
C ASP A 141 -2.00 -8.80 -1.02
N GLU A 142 -3.01 -7.93 -0.93
CA GLU A 142 -3.79 -7.43 -2.06
C GLU A 142 -4.36 -8.58 -2.93
N ALA A 143 -4.76 -9.69 -2.29
CA ALA A 143 -5.27 -10.90 -2.95
C ALA A 143 -6.49 -10.65 -3.86
N HIS A 144 -7.19 -9.53 -3.63
CA HIS A 144 -8.31 -9.08 -4.44
C HIS A 144 -7.91 -8.56 -5.83
N GLU A 145 -6.64 -8.21 -6.07
CA GLU A 145 -6.15 -7.86 -7.41
C GLU A 145 -6.13 -9.09 -8.34
N ARG A 146 -6.24 -10.31 -7.80
CA ARG A 146 -6.38 -11.58 -8.55
C ARG A 146 -5.37 -11.71 -9.70
N SER A 147 -4.11 -11.35 -9.43
CA SER A 147 -3.06 -11.52 -10.42
C SER A 147 -2.80 -13.01 -10.66
N LEU A 148 -2.40 -13.37 -11.89
CA LEU A 148 -2.02 -14.75 -12.23
C LEU A 148 -0.93 -15.27 -11.28
N SER A 149 0.03 -14.42 -10.90
CA SER A 149 1.10 -14.79 -9.99
C SER A 149 0.58 -15.11 -8.58
N THR A 150 -0.36 -14.31 -8.07
CA THR A 150 -1.01 -14.55 -6.78
C THR A 150 -1.80 -15.87 -6.80
N ASP A 151 -2.56 -16.12 -7.87
CA ASP A 151 -3.36 -17.34 -8.01
C ASP A 151 -2.46 -18.60 -8.08
N ILE A 152 -1.31 -18.53 -8.76
CA ILE A 152 -0.30 -19.62 -8.73
C ILE A 152 0.29 -19.79 -7.33
N LEU A 153 0.61 -18.69 -6.63
CA LEU A 153 1.13 -18.74 -5.26
C LEU A 153 0.15 -19.43 -4.31
N PHE A 154 -1.16 -19.17 -4.43
CA PHE A 154 -2.17 -19.88 -3.63
C PHE A 154 -2.08 -21.40 -3.81
N GLY A 155 -2.00 -21.89 -5.05
CA GLY A 155 -1.88 -23.32 -5.33
C GLY A 155 -0.58 -23.93 -4.78
N LEU A 156 0.55 -23.25 -5.00
CA LEU A 156 1.86 -23.74 -4.54
C LEU A 156 1.95 -23.77 -3.01
N LEU A 157 1.51 -22.71 -2.33
CA LEU A 157 1.52 -22.65 -0.86
C LEU A 157 0.54 -23.64 -0.25
N LYS A 158 -0.65 -23.83 -0.84
CA LYS A 158 -1.60 -24.86 -0.39
C LYS A 158 -0.97 -26.25 -0.44
N ASN A 159 -0.34 -26.59 -1.56
CA ASN A 159 0.34 -27.88 -1.73
C ASN A 159 1.50 -28.06 -0.74
N LEU A 160 2.31 -27.02 -0.55
CA LEU A 160 3.43 -27.04 0.40
C LEU A 160 2.94 -27.29 1.83
N MET A 161 1.85 -26.63 2.23
CA MET A 161 1.30 -26.76 3.58
C MET A 161 0.58 -28.10 3.83
N ALA A 162 0.09 -28.76 2.78
CA ALA A 162 -0.37 -30.13 2.87
C ALA A 162 0.79 -31.14 3.07
N GLN A 163 2.00 -30.80 2.62
CA GLN A 163 3.19 -31.66 2.67
C GLN A 163 4.07 -31.46 3.93
N THR A 164 3.81 -30.42 4.73
CA THR A 164 4.65 -30.04 5.89
C THR A 164 4.74 -31.06 7.04
N GLY A 165 4.05 -32.20 6.96
CA GLY A 165 4.30 -33.33 7.85
C GLY A 165 5.71 -33.95 7.72
N SER A 166 6.46 -33.57 6.68
CA SER A 166 7.72 -34.22 6.27
C SER A 166 8.97 -33.31 6.29
N CYS A 167 8.89 -32.09 6.83
CA CYS A 167 9.99 -31.13 6.80
C CYS A 167 10.58 -30.87 8.19
N ASP A 168 11.91 -31.00 8.34
CA ASP A 168 12.69 -30.67 9.55
C ASP A 168 12.78 -29.15 9.79
N ARG A 169 11.63 -28.48 9.96
CA ARG A 169 11.59 -27.05 10.30
C ARG A 169 11.46 -26.89 11.81
N ARG A 170 12.18 -25.91 12.35
CA ARG A 170 12.05 -25.51 13.76
C ARG A 170 10.62 -25.09 14.11
N SER A 171 9.95 -24.42 13.18
CA SER A 171 8.52 -24.08 13.24
C SER A 171 7.85 -24.32 11.89
N PRO A 172 6.58 -24.80 11.86
CA PRO A 172 5.85 -24.96 10.62
C PRO A 172 5.61 -23.61 9.93
N LEU A 173 5.70 -23.59 8.60
CA LEU A 173 5.40 -22.39 7.81
C LEU A 173 3.94 -21.98 8.02
N LYS A 174 3.71 -20.67 8.15
CA LYS A 174 2.36 -20.10 8.19
C LYS A 174 2.11 -19.22 6.98
N VAL A 175 0.87 -19.18 6.53
CA VAL A 175 0.45 -18.34 5.42
C VAL A 175 -0.74 -17.47 5.81
N VAL A 176 -0.60 -16.17 5.58
CA VAL A 176 -1.69 -15.21 5.78
C VAL A 176 -2.08 -14.65 4.42
N VAL A 177 -3.37 -14.58 4.13
CA VAL A 177 -3.91 -13.98 2.91
C VAL A 177 -4.64 -12.70 3.28
N MET A 178 -4.19 -11.56 2.79
CA MET A 178 -4.81 -10.26 3.07
C MET A 178 -5.59 -9.78 1.85
N SER A 179 -6.82 -9.34 2.07
CA SER A 179 -7.73 -8.86 1.02
C SER A 179 -8.56 -7.67 1.49
N ALA A 180 -8.85 -6.73 0.57
CA ALA A 180 -9.74 -5.61 0.84
C ALA A 180 -11.21 -5.95 0.62
N THR A 181 -11.52 -6.98 -0.17
CA THR A 181 -12.89 -7.26 -0.62
C THR A 181 -13.51 -8.48 0.08
N LEU A 182 -14.85 -8.48 0.11
CA LEU A 182 -15.71 -9.48 0.75
C LEU A 182 -15.90 -10.77 -0.06
N GLU A 183 -15.31 -10.92 -1.25
CA GLU A 183 -15.34 -12.17 -2.06
C GLU A 183 -14.51 -13.33 -1.45
N THR A 184 -14.42 -13.34 -0.12
CA THR A 184 -13.68 -14.30 0.71
C THR A 184 -14.18 -15.73 0.56
N GLU A 185 -15.46 -15.95 0.23
CA GLU A 185 -16.06 -17.29 0.17
C GLU A 185 -15.33 -18.25 -0.78
N LYS A 186 -14.89 -17.76 -1.94
CA LYS A 186 -14.15 -18.57 -2.92
C LYS A 186 -12.77 -18.94 -2.38
N LEU A 187 -12.10 -18.01 -1.69
CA LEU A 187 -10.79 -18.25 -1.06
C LEU A 187 -10.90 -19.21 0.12
N VAL A 188 -11.92 -19.07 0.96
CA VAL A 188 -12.20 -19.98 2.08
C VAL A 188 -12.37 -21.41 1.58
N LYS A 189 -13.22 -21.61 0.56
CA LYS A 189 -13.42 -22.93 -0.06
C LYS A 189 -12.14 -23.46 -0.70
N PHE A 190 -11.39 -22.60 -1.38
CA PHE A 190 -10.13 -23.00 -2.00
C PHE A 190 -9.07 -23.40 -0.97
N LEU A 191 -9.03 -22.75 0.20
CA LEU A 191 -8.07 -22.98 1.29
C LEU A 191 -8.63 -23.89 2.39
N ASP A 192 -9.48 -24.86 2.03
CA ASP A 192 -10.01 -25.92 2.92
C ASP A 192 -10.70 -25.38 4.19
N ASP A 193 -11.65 -24.46 4.00
CA ASP A 193 -12.45 -23.82 5.06
C ASP A 193 -11.60 -23.10 6.12
N CYS A 194 -10.48 -22.53 5.67
CA CYS A 194 -9.57 -21.71 6.47
C CYS A 194 -10.31 -20.55 7.18
N PRO A 195 -9.97 -20.26 8.45
CA PRO A 195 -10.60 -19.19 9.20
C PRO A 195 -10.38 -17.81 8.57
N VAL A 196 -11.42 -16.98 8.68
CA VAL A 196 -11.41 -15.57 8.25
C VAL A 196 -11.44 -14.67 9.47
N TYR A 197 -10.55 -13.69 9.50
CA TYR A 197 -10.52 -12.63 10.49
C TYR A 197 -10.79 -11.28 9.83
N HIS A 198 -11.86 -10.60 10.23
CA HIS A 198 -12.23 -9.31 9.67
C HIS A 198 -11.72 -8.15 10.55
N VAL A 199 -10.97 -7.24 9.94
CA VAL A 199 -10.53 -5.97 10.53
C VAL A 199 -11.45 -4.87 10.03
N SER A 200 -12.30 -4.35 10.91
CA SER A 200 -13.20 -3.25 10.56
C SER A 200 -12.39 -1.99 10.22
N GLY A 201 -12.62 -1.42 9.04
CA GLY A 201 -12.01 -0.17 8.62
C GLY A 201 -12.67 1.06 9.25
N ARG A 202 -12.17 2.24 8.91
CA ARG A 202 -12.83 3.52 9.15
C ARG A 202 -13.19 4.09 7.79
N THR A 203 -14.47 4.06 7.43
CA THR A 203 -14.97 4.81 6.28
C THR A 203 -15.52 6.14 6.74
N PHE A 204 -15.34 7.15 5.88
CA PHE A 204 -16.02 8.42 6.00
C PHE A 204 -17.06 8.51 4.89
N PRO A 205 -18.22 9.15 5.13
CA PRO A 205 -19.23 9.30 4.09
C PRO A 205 -18.67 10.14 2.94
N VAL A 206 -18.67 9.58 1.72
CA VAL A 206 -18.22 10.28 0.51
C VAL A 206 -19.43 10.81 -0.26
N LYS A 207 -19.46 12.12 -0.52
CA LYS A 207 -20.48 12.73 -1.38
C LYS A 207 -20.17 12.40 -2.85
N GLN A 208 -21.10 11.74 -3.53
CA GLN A 208 -20.98 11.42 -4.95
C GLN A 208 -21.67 12.46 -5.81
N THR A 209 -20.99 12.92 -6.86
CA THR A 209 -21.54 13.85 -7.86
C THR A 209 -21.33 13.24 -9.25
N PHE A 210 -22.40 13.15 -10.04
CA PHE A 210 -22.37 12.59 -11.39
C PHE A 210 -22.52 13.72 -12.41
N CYS A 211 -21.52 13.90 -13.26
CA CYS A 211 -21.48 14.96 -14.26
C CYS A 211 -21.93 14.41 -15.63
N ASN A 212 -22.83 15.12 -16.32
CA ASN A 212 -23.31 14.76 -17.66
C ASN A 212 -22.47 15.45 -18.76
N LEU A 213 -21.15 15.32 -18.69
CA LEU A 213 -20.20 16.05 -19.57
C LEU A 213 -19.77 15.25 -20.80
N ILE A 214 -19.95 13.93 -20.79
CA ILE A 214 -19.47 13.03 -21.83
C ILE A 214 -20.64 12.18 -22.31
N GLY A 215 -20.82 12.08 -23.63
CA GLY A 215 -21.90 11.31 -24.25
C GLY A 215 -21.42 10.00 -24.91
N PRO A 216 -22.36 9.17 -25.41
CA PRO A 216 -22.04 7.94 -26.13
C PRO A 216 -21.13 8.14 -27.36
N ARG A 217 -21.17 9.34 -27.96
CA ARG A 217 -20.36 9.70 -29.13
C ARG A 217 -18.89 9.94 -28.80
N ASP A 218 -18.58 10.21 -27.54
CA ASP A 218 -17.24 10.56 -27.06
C ASP A 218 -16.51 9.34 -26.48
N LYS A 219 -17.09 8.14 -26.59
CA LYS A 219 -16.57 6.90 -25.98
C LYS A 219 -15.13 6.56 -26.39
N GLU A 220 -14.76 6.89 -27.63
CA GLU A 220 -13.40 6.69 -28.16
C GLU A 220 -12.59 8.00 -28.25
N SER A 221 -13.16 9.09 -27.75
CA SER A 221 -12.54 10.41 -27.77
C SER A 221 -11.71 10.65 -26.52
N THR A 222 -10.75 11.56 -26.61
CA THR A 222 -9.95 12.06 -25.46
C THR A 222 -10.58 13.29 -24.80
N VAL A 223 -11.82 13.63 -25.14
CA VAL A 223 -12.58 14.76 -24.56
C VAL A 223 -12.66 14.66 -23.04
N PHE A 224 -12.77 13.44 -22.49
CA PHE A 224 -12.81 13.23 -21.05
C PHE A 224 -11.58 13.79 -20.32
N VAL A 225 -10.41 13.86 -20.98
CA VAL A 225 -9.20 14.44 -20.39
C VAL A 225 -9.42 15.92 -20.10
N LYS A 226 -10.03 16.66 -21.04
CA LYS A 226 -10.32 18.08 -20.85
C LYS A 226 -11.35 18.31 -19.75
N GLU A 227 -12.44 17.53 -19.76
CA GLU A 227 -13.49 17.63 -18.74
C GLU A 227 -12.96 17.32 -17.34
N VAL A 228 -12.09 16.32 -17.21
CA VAL A 228 -11.41 15.99 -15.94
C VAL A 228 -10.54 17.15 -15.46
N VAL A 229 -9.80 17.80 -16.35
CA VAL A 229 -9.01 19.00 -16.01
C VAL A 229 -9.91 20.13 -15.52
N ASP A 230 -11.03 20.37 -16.22
CA ASP A 230 -11.97 21.44 -15.85
C ASP A 230 -12.61 21.19 -14.48
N ILE A 231 -13.05 19.95 -14.20
CA ILE A 231 -13.56 19.55 -12.87
C ILE A 231 -12.47 19.67 -11.80
N THR A 232 -11.24 19.25 -12.10
CA THR A 232 -10.12 19.32 -11.14
C THR A 232 -9.87 20.76 -10.71
N LEU A 233 -9.91 21.70 -11.65
CA LEU A 233 -9.76 23.13 -11.35
C LEU A 233 -10.98 23.69 -10.63
N GLU A 234 -12.19 23.24 -10.97
CA GLU A 234 -13.40 23.64 -10.25
C GLU A 234 -13.31 23.24 -8.76
N ILE A 235 -12.85 22.01 -8.46
CA ILE A 235 -12.60 21.54 -7.10
C ILE A 235 -11.50 22.37 -6.43
N HIS A 236 -10.38 22.60 -7.12
CA HIS A 236 -9.27 23.43 -6.63
C HIS A 236 -9.72 24.84 -6.22
N MET A 237 -10.58 25.46 -7.02
CA MET A 237 -11.04 26.83 -6.79
C MET A 237 -12.17 26.91 -5.76
N ASN A 238 -13.07 25.93 -5.66
CA ASN A 238 -14.33 26.09 -4.91
C ASN A 238 -14.46 25.23 -3.64
N GLU A 239 -13.67 24.16 -3.52
CA GLU A 239 -13.66 23.30 -2.33
C GLU A 239 -12.57 23.72 -1.33
N LEU A 240 -12.81 23.43 -0.06
CA LEU A 240 -11.88 23.71 1.04
C LEU A 240 -10.64 22.79 0.98
N GLU A 241 -9.70 22.98 1.91
CA GLU A 241 -8.50 22.16 2.11
C GLU A 241 -8.74 20.65 1.92
N GLY A 242 -7.81 20.02 1.23
CA GLY A 242 -7.84 18.61 0.84
C GLY A 242 -7.10 18.39 -0.48
N ASP A 243 -6.40 17.25 -0.57
CA ASP A 243 -5.68 16.87 -1.79
C ASP A 243 -6.63 16.29 -2.85
N ILE A 244 -6.23 16.39 -4.12
CA ILE A 244 -7.02 15.90 -5.26
C ILE A 244 -6.36 14.64 -5.83
N LEU A 245 -7.13 13.57 -5.98
CA LEU A 245 -6.73 12.34 -6.69
C LEU A 245 -7.57 12.17 -7.95
N VAL A 246 -6.92 12.25 -9.11
CA VAL A 246 -7.55 12.12 -10.43
C VAL A 246 -7.18 10.78 -11.04
N PHE A 247 -8.17 10.04 -11.55
CA PHE A 247 -7.94 8.78 -12.25
C PHE A 247 -8.06 8.94 -13.77
N LEU A 248 -7.00 8.55 -14.50
CA LEU A 248 -6.95 8.50 -15.96
C LEU A 248 -6.44 7.13 -16.45
N THR A 249 -6.63 6.87 -17.74
CA THR A 249 -6.47 5.53 -18.33
C THR A 249 -5.01 5.12 -18.57
N GLY A 250 -4.12 6.07 -18.84
CA GLY A 250 -2.77 5.76 -19.28
C GLY A 250 -1.83 6.96 -19.24
N GLN A 251 -0.57 6.68 -19.56
CA GLN A 251 0.52 7.65 -19.52
C GLN A 251 0.22 8.88 -20.41
N SER A 252 -0.19 8.65 -21.66
CA SER A 252 -0.45 9.72 -22.63
C SER A 252 -1.55 10.68 -22.18
N GLU A 253 -2.61 10.14 -21.56
CA GLU A 253 -3.70 10.97 -21.01
C GLU A 253 -3.26 11.73 -19.76
N ILE A 254 -2.49 11.09 -18.88
CA ILE A 254 -1.97 11.70 -17.65
C ILE A 254 -1.05 12.87 -17.97
N GLU A 255 -0.07 12.68 -18.87
CA GLU A 255 0.87 13.73 -19.25
C GLU A 255 0.14 14.92 -19.87
N ARG A 256 -0.81 14.65 -20.78
CA ARG A 256 -1.65 15.69 -21.37
C ARG A 256 -2.49 16.44 -20.32
N ALA A 257 -3.11 15.73 -19.39
CA ALA A 257 -3.89 16.36 -18.32
C ALA A 257 -3.01 17.24 -17.43
N CYS A 258 -1.82 16.76 -17.07
CA CYS A 258 -0.86 17.52 -16.28
C CYS A 258 -0.46 18.80 -17.00
N ASP A 259 -0.09 18.73 -18.29
CA ASP A 259 0.32 19.90 -19.08
C ASP A 259 -0.79 20.97 -19.12
N ILE A 260 -2.04 20.57 -19.35
CA ILE A 260 -3.17 21.50 -19.38
C ILE A 260 -3.45 22.06 -17.98
N LEU A 261 -3.37 21.24 -16.93
CA LEU A 261 -3.51 21.69 -15.54
C LEU A 261 -2.45 22.73 -15.19
N TYR A 262 -1.18 22.48 -15.54
CA TYR A 262 -0.08 23.40 -15.31
C TYR A 262 -0.34 24.75 -15.99
N GLN A 263 -0.65 24.75 -17.29
CA GLN A 263 -0.94 25.98 -18.05
C GLN A 263 -2.10 26.77 -17.47
N LYS A 264 -3.18 26.10 -17.06
CA LYS A 264 -4.34 26.77 -16.47
C LYS A 264 -4.05 27.26 -15.06
N ALA A 265 -3.34 26.49 -14.25
CA ALA A 265 -2.99 26.85 -12.87
C ALA A 265 -2.11 28.10 -12.80
N GLU A 266 -1.22 28.33 -13.76
CA GLU A 266 -0.42 29.56 -13.86
C GLU A 266 -1.26 30.83 -14.05
N SER A 267 -2.47 30.70 -14.61
CA SER A 267 -3.38 31.82 -14.85
C SER A 267 -4.34 32.12 -13.69
N ILE A 268 -4.31 31.33 -12.61
CA ILE A 268 -5.21 31.49 -11.47
C ILE A 268 -4.73 32.62 -10.57
N ASP A 269 -5.61 33.58 -10.31
CA ASP A 269 -5.40 34.56 -9.25
C ASP A 269 -5.92 34.00 -7.92
N TYR A 270 -5.00 33.48 -7.11
CA TYR A 270 -5.33 32.84 -5.83
C TYR A 270 -5.99 33.80 -4.82
N GLN A 271 -5.85 35.12 -4.97
CA GLN A 271 -6.47 36.08 -4.05
C GLN A 271 -7.98 36.22 -4.26
N TYR A 272 -8.46 36.01 -5.50
CA TYR A 272 -9.85 36.28 -5.89
C TYR A 272 -10.58 35.05 -6.44
N SER A 273 -9.87 34.13 -7.08
CA SER A 273 -10.46 32.97 -7.77
C SER A 273 -10.54 31.72 -6.89
N VAL A 274 -9.77 31.63 -5.81
CA VAL A 274 -9.76 30.47 -4.91
C VAL A 274 -10.52 30.81 -3.63
N ARG A 275 -11.52 29.99 -3.31
CA ARG A 275 -12.39 30.16 -2.15
C ARG A 275 -11.64 29.96 -0.84
N ASP A 276 -10.73 28.98 -0.82
CA ASP A 276 -9.88 28.71 0.33
C ASP A 276 -8.67 29.64 0.33
N ARG A 277 -8.68 30.61 1.24
CA ARG A 277 -7.60 31.62 1.37
C ARG A 277 -6.31 31.06 1.93
N CYS A 278 -6.32 29.83 2.46
CA CYS A 278 -5.12 29.14 2.91
C CYS A 278 -4.37 28.46 1.75
N VAL A 279 -4.94 28.42 0.54
CA VAL A 279 -4.34 27.80 -0.64
C VAL A 279 -3.77 28.88 -1.56
N GLU A 280 -2.49 28.78 -1.84
CA GLU A 280 -1.69 29.72 -2.66
C GLU A 280 -1.08 29.04 -3.90
N GLY A 281 -1.28 27.73 -4.06
CA GLY A 281 -0.70 26.97 -5.17
C GLY A 281 -1.32 25.60 -5.38
N LEU A 282 -0.97 25.00 -6.52
CA LEU A 282 -1.34 23.64 -6.91
C LEU A 282 -0.09 22.86 -7.34
N LEU A 283 0.22 21.78 -6.64
CA LEU A 283 1.31 20.85 -6.97
C LEU A 283 0.77 19.66 -7.75
N ILE A 284 1.11 19.56 -9.03
CA ILE A 284 0.58 18.52 -9.93
C ILE A 284 1.60 17.38 -10.08
N LEU A 285 1.24 16.16 -9.71
CA LEU A 285 2.13 14.99 -9.73
C LEU A 285 1.53 13.85 -10.57
N PRO A 286 2.20 13.38 -11.63
CA PRO A 286 1.75 12.22 -12.40
C PRO A 286 2.09 10.92 -11.68
N LEU A 287 1.26 9.89 -11.85
CA LEU A 287 1.52 8.54 -11.35
C LEU A 287 1.07 7.45 -12.34
N TYR A 288 2.04 6.80 -12.97
CA TYR A 288 1.82 5.66 -13.87
C TYR A 288 2.99 4.65 -13.80
N GLY A 289 2.77 3.44 -14.36
CA GLY A 289 3.65 2.28 -14.10
C GLY A 289 5.07 2.38 -14.67
N SER A 290 5.26 3.10 -15.77
CA SER A 290 6.56 3.35 -16.41
C SER A 290 7.36 4.50 -15.75
N LEU A 291 6.76 5.25 -14.83
CA LEU A 291 7.41 6.38 -14.17
C LEU A 291 8.61 5.92 -13.32
N PRO A 292 9.78 6.62 -13.36
CA PRO A 292 10.91 6.27 -12.51
C PRO A 292 10.55 6.25 -11.02
N THR A 293 11.13 5.32 -10.27
CA THR A 293 10.82 5.13 -8.85
C THR A 293 10.98 6.41 -8.03
N ASP A 294 12.04 7.19 -8.28
CA ASP A 294 12.27 8.42 -7.52
C ASP A 294 11.23 9.51 -7.79
N GLN A 295 10.57 9.48 -8.96
CA GLN A 295 9.44 10.34 -9.26
C GLN A 295 8.15 9.80 -8.63
N GLN A 296 7.91 8.49 -8.67
CA GLN A 296 6.76 7.88 -7.98
C GLN A 296 6.79 8.14 -6.48
N LYS A 297 7.98 8.17 -5.86
CA LYS A 297 8.13 8.48 -4.43
C LYS A 297 7.65 9.89 -4.07
N LYS A 298 7.65 10.85 -5.01
CA LYS A 298 7.28 12.24 -4.73
C LYS A 298 5.83 12.41 -4.29
N ILE A 299 4.93 11.51 -4.70
CA ILE A 299 3.50 11.59 -4.32
C ILE A 299 3.27 11.41 -2.82
N PHE A 300 4.19 10.72 -2.12
CA PHE A 300 4.11 10.45 -0.68
C PHE A 300 4.74 11.57 0.16
N LEU A 301 5.40 12.53 -0.48
CA LEU A 301 5.93 13.69 0.24
C LEU A 301 4.78 14.64 0.55
N PRO A 302 4.78 15.27 1.74
CA PRO A 302 3.80 16.31 2.05
C PRO A 302 3.96 17.46 1.06
N ALA A 303 2.85 18.06 0.65
CA ALA A 303 2.91 19.29 -0.11
C ALA A 303 3.52 20.42 0.75
N PRO A 304 4.19 21.40 0.13
CA PRO A 304 4.57 22.61 0.85
C PRO A 304 3.35 23.28 1.48
N THR A 305 3.56 23.99 2.59
CA THR A 305 2.52 24.77 3.26
C THR A 305 1.78 25.67 2.27
N HIS A 306 0.45 25.72 2.38
CA HIS A 306 -0.44 26.49 1.50
C HIS A 306 -0.53 25.99 0.05
N ILE A 307 0.03 24.82 -0.28
CA ILE A 307 -0.05 24.25 -1.63
C ILE A 307 -0.91 22.99 -1.60
N ARG A 308 -1.97 22.96 -2.43
CA ARG A 308 -2.80 21.76 -2.61
C ARG A 308 -2.07 20.75 -3.50
N LYS A 309 -2.03 19.47 -3.12
CA LYS A 309 -1.48 18.41 -3.99
C LYS A 309 -2.58 17.88 -4.92
N CYS A 310 -2.25 17.70 -6.19
CA CYS A 310 -3.09 17.05 -7.18
C CYS A 310 -2.33 15.90 -7.83
N VAL A 311 -2.71 14.66 -7.50
CA VAL A 311 -2.10 13.46 -8.05
C VAL A 311 -2.95 12.95 -9.21
N VAL A 312 -2.36 12.85 -10.40
CA VAL A 312 -3.02 12.36 -11.61
C VAL A 312 -2.50 10.96 -11.90
N ALA A 313 -3.31 9.95 -11.62
CA ALA A 313 -2.90 8.56 -11.51
C ALA A 313 -3.67 7.61 -12.43
N THR A 314 -3.07 6.47 -12.76
CA THR A 314 -3.84 5.29 -13.20
C THR A 314 -4.45 4.57 -11.99
N ASN A 315 -5.06 3.41 -12.21
CA ASN A 315 -5.50 2.50 -11.15
C ASN A 315 -4.38 2.07 -10.18
N ILE A 316 -3.12 2.46 -10.41
CA ILE A 316 -2.00 2.30 -9.46
C ILE A 316 -2.34 2.86 -8.07
N ALA A 317 -3.08 3.97 -7.99
CA ALA A 317 -3.48 4.60 -6.73
C ALA A 317 -4.77 4.00 -6.09
N ALA A 318 -5.50 3.11 -6.78
CA ALA A 318 -6.83 2.70 -6.33
C ALA A 318 -6.82 1.72 -5.14
N THR A 319 -5.83 0.84 -5.06
CA THR A 319 -5.84 -0.29 -4.11
C THR A 319 -4.54 -0.40 -3.33
N SER A 320 -3.40 -0.26 -4.02
CA SER A 320 -2.11 -0.64 -3.45
C SER A 320 -1.37 0.49 -2.73
N LEU A 321 -1.85 1.74 -2.77
CA LEU A 321 -1.17 2.91 -2.21
C LEU A 321 -2.18 3.85 -1.56
N THR A 322 -1.98 4.14 -0.27
CA THR A 322 -2.65 5.27 0.39
C THR A 322 -1.74 6.49 0.32
N ILE A 323 -2.26 7.59 -0.20
CA ILE A 323 -1.59 8.89 -0.19
C ILE A 323 -2.14 9.61 1.05
N ASP A 324 -1.30 9.75 2.07
CA ASP A 324 -1.66 10.50 3.27
C ASP A 324 -1.77 12.00 2.92
N GLU A 325 -2.75 12.68 3.53
CA GLU A 325 -2.85 14.15 3.60
C GLU A 325 -1.74 14.72 4.52
#